data_AF-Q8Y9L1-F1
#
_entry.id   AF-Q8Y9L1-F1
#
_cell.length_a   1.000
_cell.length_b   1.000
_cell.length_c   1.000
_cell.angle_alpha   90.00
_cell.angle_beta   90.00
_cell.angle_gamma   90.00
#
_symmetry.space_group_name_H-M   'P 1'
#
loop_
_entity.id
_entity.type
_entity.pdbx_description
1 polymer ?
#
loop_
_entity_poly.entity_id
_entity_poly.type
_entity_poly.pdbx_seq_one_letter_code
_entity_poly.pdbx_strand_id
1 'polypeptide(L)'
;MKKLTYVIITGLVLVFIAGAFWITNSTNQSDQKATQTEPIKKISPANVKTISSEAKKTLNSLASSGADKASISDLKQLIKELKSYPTEKNDSGVYLQNLTACLEAVKSYTTGKADEKTLGKVYPAFLASEQKLSAIEKTNQYDWFYAAAATNQQGLKEKGVVTLTMVGDNSFGTYPETPEHLKFDNVFQKNNGNNTYVYKNCLPWFKSDDYTIINAESAFTNATKAENKMWRIKSDPAHVAFLPASGVDAANLANNHTMDYFQVGYDDTLKAFKENNIPVFNADAPLETTIKGMKTVLLGYDCRMSQQSPAYLERIVKDVKKYKKEDTLVIVNMHWGVEYRETPTDYQTQFGHAILDAGADIIMGSHPHRLESVEKYKDKYIVYSMGDFAFGADPTLLSRMTSMFQLRFTKEDNKIVLKDISIVPTYENSDGSTTENNYQPLPVFGDDAKKIVDELNRISKPIEGGVTEYTYFDPF
;
A
#
# COMPACT_ATOMS: atom_id res chain seq x y z
N MET A 1 59.36 9.66 47.77
CA MET A 1 60.60 8.86 47.98
C MET A 1 60.65 7.76 46.91
N LYS A 2 61.85 7.40 46.39
CA LYS A 2 62.19 6.24 45.50
C LYS A 2 61.26 6.01 44.27
N LYS A 3 61.58 6.22 42.98
CA LYS A 3 62.75 5.95 42.08
C LYS A 3 63.00 4.49 41.65
N LEU A 4 62.83 4.24 40.34
CA LEU A 4 63.55 3.41 39.32
C LEU A 4 62.75 3.61 37.98
N THR A 5 63.22 3.76 36.72
CA THR A 5 64.54 3.77 36.03
C THR A 5 65.26 2.40 35.92
N TYR A 6 65.90 1.94 34.83
CA TYR A 6 66.30 2.47 33.48
C TYR A 6 66.02 1.35 32.39
N VAL A 7 66.43 1.27 31.10
CA VAL A 7 67.13 2.07 30.03
C VAL A 7 66.76 1.41 28.67
N ILE A 8 66.26 2.10 27.62
CA ILE A 8 66.91 2.64 26.38
C ILE A 8 67.85 1.69 25.59
N ILE A 9 67.60 1.50 24.26
CA ILE A 9 68.55 1.45 23.09
C ILE A 9 67.65 1.52 21.81
N THR A 10 67.43 2.67 21.16
CA THR A 10 68.10 3.23 19.94
C THR A 10 68.28 2.32 18.72
N GLY A 11 67.77 2.76 17.56
CA GLY A 11 68.04 2.17 16.24
C GLY A 11 67.23 2.83 15.11
N LEU A 12 67.77 3.89 14.48
CA LEU A 12 67.12 4.64 13.39
C LEU A 12 68.12 4.81 12.24
N VAL A 13 67.79 4.33 11.04
CA VAL A 13 68.67 4.39 9.86
C VAL A 13 67.95 5.13 8.73
N LEU A 14 68.54 6.26 8.32
CA LEU A 14 68.21 6.98 7.09
C LEU A 14 69.21 6.57 5.99
N VAL A 15 68.75 6.47 4.74
CA VAL A 15 69.62 6.31 3.56
C VAL A 15 69.37 7.46 2.60
N PHE A 16 70.41 8.26 2.38
CA PHE A 16 70.48 9.24 1.29
C PHE A 16 71.00 8.56 0.01
N ILE A 17 70.43 8.92 -1.14
CA ILE A 17 71.17 9.02 -2.41
C ILE A 17 70.78 10.36 -3.07
N ALA A 18 71.75 11.02 -3.69
CA ALA A 18 71.60 12.36 -4.26
C ALA A 18 70.92 12.36 -5.65
N GLY A 19 70.35 13.50 -6.03
CA GLY A 19 69.76 13.70 -7.36
C GLY A 19 70.75 14.24 -8.41
N ALA A 20 70.30 14.29 -9.66
CA ALA A 20 70.97 14.97 -10.76
C ALA A 20 69.99 15.88 -11.50
N PHE A 21 70.36 17.15 -11.69
CA PHE A 21 69.59 18.10 -12.49
C PHE A 21 69.82 17.84 -13.99
N TRP A 22 68.74 17.83 -14.77
CA TRP A 22 68.79 18.11 -16.22
C TRP A 22 67.66 19.06 -16.59
N ILE A 23 67.99 20.11 -17.32
CA ILE A 23 67.04 21.09 -17.87
C ILE A 23 67.07 20.92 -19.39
N THR A 24 65.92 20.64 -20.00
CA THR A 24 65.71 20.74 -21.45
C THR A 24 64.38 21.42 -21.74
N ASN A 25 64.29 22.03 -22.93
CA ASN A 25 63.28 23.05 -23.24
C ASN A 25 61.88 22.49 -23.56
N SER A 26 60.92 23.40 -23.48
CA SER A 26 59.52 23.25 -23.86
C SER A 26 59.28 22.76 -25.30
N THR A 27 58.28 21.90 -25.47
CA THR A 27 57.35 21.97 -26.60
C THR A 27 55.92 21.86 -26.07
N ASN A 28 55.03 22.78 -26.47
CA ASN A 28 53.60 22.63 -26.21
C ASN A 28 53.04 21.51 -27.09
N GLN A 29 52.43 20.49 -26.48
CA GLN A 29 51.37 19.72 -27.12
C GLN A 29 50.07 19.97 -26.37
N SER A 30 49.01 20.25 -27.13
CA SER A 30 47.68 20.49 -26.59
C SER A 30 47.00 19.15 -26.31
N ASP A 31 46.76 18.85 -25.03
CA ASP A 31 45.89 17.74 -24.63
C ASP A 31 44.45 17.99 -25.08
N GLN A 32 44.16 17.60 -26.33
CA GLN A 32 42.79 17.40 -26.77
C GLN A 32 42.22 16.21 -25.99
N LYS A 33 41.48 16.50 -24.91
CA LYS A 33 40.53 15.55 -24.32
C LYS A 33 39.49 15.20 -25.38
N ALA A 34 39.78 14.16 -26.15
CA ALA A 34 38.85 13.57 -27.07
C ALA A 34 37.65 13.06 -26.26
N THR A 35 36.54 13.79 -26.34
CA THR A 35 35.24 13.31 -25.89
C THR A 35 34.90 12.09 -26.73
N GLN A 36 35.10 10.89 -26.19
CA GLN A 36 34.55 9.67 -26.76
C GLN A 36 33.03 9.78 -26.71
N THR A 37 32.44 10.26 -27.80
CA THR A 37 31.01 10.13 -28.05
C THR A 37 30.70 8.64 -28.11
N GLU A 38 29.88 8.15 -27.17
CA GLU A 38 29.35 6.78 -27.24
C GLU A 38 28.74 6.55 -28.64
N PRO A 39 29.00 5.39 -29.29
CA PRO A 39 28.51 5.15 -30.64
C PRO A 39 26.98 5.15 -30.65
N ILE A 40 26.40 6.06 -31.43
CA ILE A 40 24.94 6.27 -31.52
C ILE A 40 24.25 4.94 -31.78
N LYS A 41 23.36 4.52 -30.86
CA LYS A 41 22.68 3.23 -30.95
C LYS A 41 21.73 3.22 -32.15
N LYS A 42 21.98 2.35 -33.12
CA LYS A 42 21.06 2.19 -34.26
C LYS A 42 19.75 1.57 -33.80
N ILE A 43 18.63 2.10 -34.29
CA ILE A 43 17.33 1.46 -34.14
C ILE A 43 17.34 0.16 -34.95
N SER A 44 16.91 -0.93 -34.33
CA SER A 44 16.77 -2.24 -34.99
C SER A 44 15.63 -3.03 -34.33
N PRO A 45 14.98 -3.98 -35.02
CA PRO A 45 13.91 -4.78 -34.44
C PRO A 45 14.35 -5.54 -33.17
N ALA A 46 15.61 -5.99 -33.11
CA ALA A 46 16.17 -6.64 -31.94
C ALA A 46 16.29 -5.67 -30.74
N ASN A 47 16.88 -4.48 -30.95
CA ASN A 47 17.04 -3.48 -29.89
C ASN A 47 15.68 -2.99 -29.38
N VAL A 48 14.72 -2.72 -30.27
CA VAL A 48 13.36 -2.28 -29.91
C VAL A 48 12.64 -3.36 -29.09
N LYS A 49 12.81 -4.64 -29.44
CA LYS A 49 12.27 -5.75 -28.64
C LYS A 49 12.88 -5.79 -27.24
N THR A 50 14.21 -5.75 -27.11
CA THR A 50 14.88 -5.73 -25.80
C THR A 50 14.38 -4.56 -24.93
N ILE A 51 14.36 -3.35 -25.48
CA ILE A 51 13.88 -2.14 -24.80
C ILE A 51 12.42 -2.26 -24.36
N SER A 52 11.55 -2.88 -25.15
CA SER A 52 10.14 -3.10 -24.76
C SER A 52 10.00 -4.05 -23.56
N SER A 53 10.81 -5.12 -23.52
CA SER A 53 10.87 -6.05 -22.38
C SER A 53 11.47 -5.41 -21.13
N GLU A 54 12.50 -4.57 -21.30
CA GLU A 54 13.10 -3.80 -20.21
C GLU A 54 12.12 -2.77 -19.64
N ALA A 55 11.39 -2.04 -20.48
CA ALA A 55 10.36 -1.10 -20.03
C ALA A 55 9.27 -1.77 -19.20
N LYS A 56 8.72 -2.89 -19.67
CA LYS A 56 7.70 -3.65 -18.91
C LYS A 56 8.26 -4.19 -17.59
N LYS A 57 9.51 -4.68 -17.59
CA LYS A 57 10.22 -5.07 -16.36
C LYS A 57 10.39 -3.89 -15.39
N THR A 58 10.77 -2.71 -15.87
CA THR A 58 10.91 -1.49 -15.05
C THR A 58 9.58 -1.05 -14.45
N LEU A 59 8.50 -1.02 -15.24
CA LEU A 59 7.15 -0.69 -14.75
C LEU A 59 6.72 -1.66 -13.63
N ASN A 60 6.87 -2.97 -13.86
CA ASN A 60 6.53 -3.99 -12.86
C ASN A 60 7.44 -3.92 -11.62
N SER A 61 8.71 -3.55 -11.79
CA SER A 61 9.64 -3.35 -10.66
C SER A 61 9.29 -2.12 -9.84
N LEU A 62 8.82 -1.04 -10.45
CA LEU A 62 8.32 0.14 -9.73
C LEU A 62 7.05 -0.23 -8.96
N ALA A 63 6.07 -0.84 -9.62
CA ALA A 63 4.81 -1.26 -9.00
C ALA A 63 5.02 -2.20 -7.79
N SER A 64 5.80 -3.27 -7.96
CA SER A 64 5.97 -4.31 -6.92
C SER A 64 6.90 -3.91 -5.76
N SER A 65 7.72 -2.87 -5.91
CA SER A 65 8.63 -2.36 -4.86
C SER A 65 8.13 -1.09 -4.16
N GLY A 66 6.99 -0.54 -4.59
CA GLY A 66 6.56 0.80 -4.16
C GLY A 66 7.48 1.91 -4.70
N ALA A 67 8.09 1.71 -5.87
CA ALA A 67 9.09 2.59 -6.48
C ALA A 67 10.25 2.89 -5.52
N ASP A 68 10.92 1.85 -5.06
CA ASP A 68 12.09 1.97 -4.21
C ASP A 68 13.28 2.70 -4.89
N LYS A 69 14.37 2.90 -4.15
CA LYS A 69 15.55 3.60 -4.67
C LYS A 69 16.23 2.86 -5.82
N ALA A 70 16.15 1.53 -5.88
CA ALA A 70 16.73 0.74 -6.97
C ALA A 70 15.90 0.85 -8.25
N SER A 71 14.60 0.57 -8.19
CA SER A 71 13.68 0.66 -9.33
C SER A 71 13.58 2.09 -9.91
N ILE A 72 13.62 3.13 -9.07
CA ILE A 72 13.74 4.53 -9.51
C ILE A 72 15.09 4.80 -10.20
N SER A 73 16.17 4.10 -9.82
CA SER A 73 17.47 4.18 -10.52
C SER A 73 17.42 3.50 -11.88
N ASP A 74 16.83 2.30 -11.95
CA ASP A 74 16.64 1.55 -13.20
C ASP A 74 15.79 2.33 -14.20
N LEU A 75 14.70 2.97 -13.75
CA LEU A 75 13.88 3.89 -14.55
C LEU A 75 14.71 5.04 -15.14
N LYS A 76 15.58 5.67 -14.34
CA LYS A 76 16.46 6.75 -14.80
C LYS A 76 17.51 6.25 -15.81
N GLN A 77 18.03 5.05 -15.61
CA GLN A 77 18.99 4.43 -16.53
C GLN A 77 18.33 4.03 -17.86
N LEU A 78 17.12 3.48 -17.85
CA LEU A 78 16.35 3.17 -19.06
C LEU A 78 15.97 4.44 -19.85
N ILE A 79 15.60 5.53 -19.16
CA ILE A 79 15.35 6.82 -19.82
C ILE A 79 16.64 7.40 -20.43
N LYS A 80 17.81 7.20 -19.80
CA LYS A 80 19.12 7.59 -20.36
C LYS A 80 19.46 6.75 -21.60
N GLU A 81 19.26 5.43 -21.54
CA GLU A 81 19.41 4.47 -22.64
C GLU A 81 18.55 4.88 -23.84
N LEU A 82 17.25 5.10 -23.64
CA LEU A 82 16.31 5.53 -24.66
C LEU A 82 16.75 6.84 -25.36
N LYS A 83 17.25 7.81 -24.59
CA LYS A 83 17.78 9.08 -25.12
C LYS A 83 19.10 8.98 -25.89
N SER A 84 19.71 7.79 -25.98
CA SER A 84 20.89 7.52 -26.82
C SER A 84 20.56 7.03 -28.24
N TYR A 85 19.29 6.70 -28.52
CA TYR A 85 18.82 6.35 -29.86
C TYR A 85 18.52 7.61 -30.70
N PRO A 86 18.73 7.57 -32.02
CA PRO A 86 18.43 8.70 -32.90
C PRO A 86 16.91 8.90 -33.05
N THR A 87 16.52 10.14 -33.40
CA THR A 87 15.15 10.43 -33.83
C THR A 87 14.94 9.94 -35.26
N GLU A 88 14.14 8.88 -35.42
CA GLU A 88 13.70 8.35 -36.72
C GLU A 88 12.17 8.45 -36.86
N LYS A 89 11.68 8.70 -38.08
CA LYS A 89 10.24 8.84 -38.37
C LYS A 89 9.53 7.53 -38.75
N ASN A 90 10.21 6.39 -38.65
CA ASN A 90 9.60 5.08 -38.80
C ASN A 90 8.88 4.67 -37.49
N ASP A 91 8.03 3.64 -37.55
CA ASP A 91 7.19 3.27 -36.40
C ASP A 91 8.01 2.85 -35.17
N SER A 92 9.19 2.28 -35.36
CA SER A 92 10.15 1.97 -34.29
C SER A 92 10.68 3.23 -33.59
N GLY A 93 11.10 4.25 -34.35
CA GLY A 93 11.57 5.52 -33.79
C GLY A 93 10.47 6.29 -33.06
N VAL A 94 9.26 6.33 -33.64
CA VAL A 94 8.08 6.94 -33.01
C VAL A 94 7.70 6.19 -31.72
N TYR A 95 7.74 4.86 -31.72
CA TYR A 95 7.52 4.05 -30.51
C TYR A 95 8.54 4.37 -29.40
N LEU A 96 9.85 4.39 -29.71
CA LEU A 96 10.88 4.71 -28.71
C LEU A 96 10.73 6.14 -28.16
N GLN A 97 10.34 7.11 -28.99
CA GLN A 97 10.05 8.48 -28.55
C GLN A 97 8.86 8.53 -27.58
N ASN A 98 7.73 7.90 -27.93
CA ASN A 98 6.53 7.93 -27.11
C ASN A 98 6.70 7.12 -25.81
N LEU A 99 7.43 6.01 -25.87
CA LEU A 99 7.86 5.22 -24.70
C LEU A 99 8.71 6.08 -23.74
N THR A 100 9.66 6.85 -24.29
CA THR A 100 10.46 7.79 -23.50
C THR A 100 9.57 8.82 -22.81
N ALA A 101 8.60 9.40 -23.53
CA ALA A 101 7.68 10.40 -22.96
C ALA A 101 6.85 9.82 -21.80
N CYS A 102 6.32 8.60 -21.93
CA CYS A 102 5.54 7.95 -20.87
C CYS A 102 6.42 7.59 -19.66
N LEU A 103 7.65 7.11 -19.86
CA LEU A 103 8.58 6.85 -18.76
C LEU A 103 9.05 8.14 -18.07
N GLU A 104 9.21 9.25 -18.81
CA GLU A 104 9.48 10.56 -18.20
C GLU A 104 8.28 11.12 -17.41
N ALA A 105 7.04 10.86 -17.86
CA ALA A 105 5.84 11.15 -17.10
C ALA A 105 5.81 10.35 -15.78
N VAL A 106 5.98 9.02 -15.83
CA VAL A 106 6.07 8.16 -14.63
C VAL A 106 7.17 8.66 -13.68
N LYS A 107 8.38 8.93 -14.19
CA LYS A 107 9.48 9.51 -13.41
C LYS A 107 9.12 10.87 -12.78
N SER A 108 8.28 11.69 -13.43
CA SER A 108 7.97 13.04 -12.93
C SER A 108 7.18 13.04 -11.61
N TYR A 109 6.35 12.02 -11.37
CA TYR A 109 5.57 11.92 -10.13
C TYR A 109 6.46 11.81 -8.88
N THR A 110 7.69 11.28 -8.97
CA THR A 110 8.65 11.21 -7.83
C THR A 110 9.13 12.58 -7.33
N THR A 111 8.58 13.69 -7.84
CA THR A 111 8.89 15.07 -7.41
C THR A 111 7.82 15.68 -6.51
N GLY A 112 6.62 15.08 -6.42
CA GLY A 112 5.46 15.67 -5.75
C GLY A 112 4.96 16.97 -6.40
N LYS A 113 5.36 17.25 -7.65
CA LYS A 113 5.10 18.51 -8.38
C LYS A 113 4.67 18.30 -9.84
N ALA A 114 4.46 17.06 -10.25
CA ALA A 114 3.89 16.76 -11.56
C ALA A 114 2.40 17.10 -11.59
N ASP A 115 1.91 17.49 -12.76
CA ASP A 115 0.46 17.47 -13.04
C ASP A 115 0.02 16.01 -13.11
N GLU A 116 -1.00 15.64 -12.34
CA GLU A 116 -1.48 14.26 -12.23
C GLU A 116 -1.72 13.61 -13.60
N LYS A 117 -2.31 14.35 -14.54
CA LYS A 117 -2.65 13.89 -15.89
C LYS A 117 -1.48 13.94 -16.88
N THR A 118 -0.23 14.08 -16.41
CA THR A 118 0.97 14.15 -17.27
C THR A 118 1.15 12.87 -18.09
N LEU A 119 0.85 11.69 -17.54
CA LEU A 119 0.91 10.42 -18.27
C LEU A 119 -0.24 10.29 -19.28
N GLY A 120 -1.48 10.60 -18.91
CA GLY A 120 -2.65 10.61 -19.80
C GLY A 120 -2.48 11.50 -21.03
N LYS A 121 -1.73 12.61 -20.91
CA LYS A 121 -1.39 13.50 -22.02
C LYS A 121 -0.44 12.90 -23.07
N VAL A 122 0.31 11.84 -22.74
CA VAL A 122 1.28 11.19 -23.64
C VAL A 122 0.96 9.73 -23.98
N TYR A 123 0.22 9.04 -23.10
CA TYR A 123 -0.12 7.63 -23.24
C TYR A 123 -0.90 7.26 -24.52
N PRO A 124 -1.87 8.06 -25.03
CA PRO A 124 -2.56 7.76 -26.29
C PRO A 124 -1.61 7.69 -27.51
N ALA A 125 -0.57 8.54 -27.55
CA ALA A 125 0.43 8.50 -28.61
C ALA A 125 1.31 7.25 -28.51
N PHE A 126 1.71 6.88 -27.29
CA PHE A 126 2.42 5.62 -27.02
C PHE A 126 1.60 4.41 -27.48
N LEU A 127 0.35 4.28 -27.03
CA LEU A 127 -0.53 3.17 -27.39
C LEU A 127 -0.72 3.05 -28.91
N ALA A 128 -0.96 4.17 -29.60
CA ALA A 128 -1.08 4.20 -31.07
C ALA A 128 0.22 3.82 -31.81
N SER A 129 1.39 3.94 -31.17
CA SER A 129 2.68 3.47 -31.72
C SER A 129 2.99 2.01 -31.35
N GLU A 130 2.67 1.57 -30.13
CA GLU A 130 2.86 0.18 -29.68
C GLU A 130 1.96 -0.79 -30.48
N GLN A 131 0.73 -0.37 -30.82
CA GLN A 131 -0.20 -1.17 -31.62
C GLN A 131 0.38 -1.58 -32.99
N LYS A 132 1.19 -0.72 -33.63
CA LYS A 132 1.80 -0.99 -34.95
C LYS A 132 2.91 -2.04 -34.92
N LEU A 133 3.54 -2.26 -33.76
CA LEU A 133 4.66 -3.18 -33.62
C LEU A 133 4.16 -4.55 -33.15
N SER A 134 4.49 -5.60 -33.90
CA SER A 134 4.08 -6.99 -33.63
C SER A 134 5.14 -7.82 -32.93
N ALA A 135 6.42 -7.40 -32.99
CA ALA A 135 7.57 -8.17 -32.51
C ALA A 135 8.13 -7.70 -31.15
N ILE A 136 7.37 -6.88 -30.42
CA ILE A 136 7.74 -6.30 -29.12
C ILE A 136 7.00 -6.97 -27.96
N GLU A 137 7.53 -6.83 -26.75
CA GLU A 137 6.82 -7.12 -25.52
C GLU A 137 5.84 -5.97 -25.23
N LYS A 138 4.53 -6.24 -25.26
CA LYS A 138 3.51 -5.20 -25.07
C LYS A 138 3.16 -4.98 -23.61
N THR A 139 2.97 -3.72 -23.26
CA THR A 139 2.42 -3.30 -21.97
C THR A 139 0.89 -3.35 -21.97
N ASN A 140 0.29 -3.21 -20.80
CA ASN A 140 -1.12 -2.89 -20.64
C ASN A 140 -1.28 -1.65 -19.73
N GLN A 141 -2.49 -1.09 -19.64
CA GLN A 141 -2.70 0.17 -18.92
C GLN A 141 -2.48 0.07 -17.41
N TYR A 142 -2.63 -1.12 -16.80
CA TYR A 142 -2.32 -1.34 -15.38
C TYR A 142 -0.81 -1.37 -15.10
N ASP A 143 0.03 -1.86 -16.04
CA ASP A 143 1.50 -1.77 -15.93
C ASP A 143 1.92 -0.29 -15.74
N TRP A 144 1.29 0.60 -16.49
CA TRP A 144 1.50 2.05 -16.44
C TRP A 144 0.87 2.71 -15.21
N PHE A 145 -0.37 2.33 -14.86
CA PHE A 145 -1.08 2.85 -13.68
C PHE A 145 -0.30 2.58 -12.39
N TYR A 146 0.08 1.31 -12.14
CA TYR A 146 0.71 0.91 -10.90
C TYR A 146 2.14 1.44 -10.76
N ALA A 147 2.88 1.59 -11.87
CA ALA A 147 4.16 2.28 -11.87
C ALA A 147 4.01 3.77 -11.55
N ALA A 148 3.02 4.45 -12.15
CA ALA A 148 2.71 5.86 -11.89
C ALA A 148 2.27 6.08 -10.43
N ALA A 149 1.38 5.24 -9.91
CA ALA A 149 0.92 5.27 -8.53
C ALA A 149 2.08 5.12 -7.54
N ALA A 150 2.93 4.10 -7.70
CA ALA A 150 4.12 3.91 -6.87
C ALA A 150 5.04 5.14 -6.89
N THR A 151 5.33 5.70 -8.07
CA THR A 151 6.16 6.91 -8.18
C THR A 151 5.50 8.17 -7.57
N ASN A 152 4.16 8.27 -7.61
CA ASN A 152 3.42 9.35 -6.97
C ASN A 152 3.45 9.24 -5.45
N GLN A 153 3.26 8.04 -4.89
CA GLN A 153 3.38 7.79 -3.44
C GLN A 153 4.76 8.22 -2.90
N GLN A 154 5.84 7.96 -3.64
CA GLN A 154 7.17 8.44 -3.28
C GLN A 154 7.34 9.97 -3.43
N GLY A 155 6.61 10.61 -4.36
CA GLY A 155 6.54 12.07 -4.49
C GLY A 155 5.77 12.76 -3.36
N LEU A 156 4.79 12.08 -2.76
CA LEU A 156 4.00 12.55 -1.61
C LEU A 156 4.73 12.41 -0.26
N LYS A 157 5.97 11.91 -0.22
CA LYS A 157 6.74 11.73 1.02
C LYS A 157 7.32 13.04 1.52
N GLU A 158 6.97 13.38 2.75
CA GLU A 158 7.38 14.61 3.42
C GLU A 158 8.04 14.30 4.77
N LYS A 159 9.07 15.07 5.14
CA LYS A 159 9.81 14.83 6.39
C LYS A 159 8.94 15.17 7.61
N GLY A 160 8.59 14.14 8.40
CA GLY A 160 7.78 14.28 9.62
C GLY A 160 6.29 14.00 9.39
N VAL A 161 5.87 13.76 8.15
CA VAL A 161 4.58 13.14 7.83
C VAL A 161 4.74 11.62 7.89
N VAL A 162 3.70 10.93 8.32
CA VAL A 162 3.57 9.48 8.37
C VAL A 162 2.36 9.08 7.53
N THR A 163 2.54 8.21 6.55
CA THR A 163 1.43 7.66 5.74
C THR A 163 1.06 6.28 6.26
N LEU A 164 -0.20 6.09 6.66
CA LEU A 164 -0.77 4.77 6.93
C LEU A 164 -1.73 4.39 5.81
N THR A 165 -1.81 3.10 5.45
CA THR A 165 -2.86 2.57 4.59
C THR A 165 -3.78 1.67 5.41
N MET A 166 -5.09 1.87 5.29
CA MET A 166 -6.09 1.07 5.99
C MET A 166 -7.11 0.51 5.00
N VAL A 167 -7.46 -0.76 5.19
CA VAL A 167 -8.37 -1.50 4.31
C VAL A 167 -9.39 -2.27 5.15
N GLY A 168 -10.52 -2.63 4.53
CA GLY A 168 -11.64 -3.30 5.18
C GLY A 168 -11.42 -4.79 5.45
N ASP A 169 -12.43 -5.57 5.12
CA ASP A 169 -12.55 -6.94 5.64
C ASP A 169 -11.73 -7.93 4.80
N ASN A 170 -10.88 -8.71 5.46
CA ASN A 170 -9.94 -9.65 4.83
C ASN A 170 -10.08 -11.04 5.43
N SER A 171 -10.34 -12.04 4.58
CA SER A 171 -10.41 -13.44 4.96
C SER A 171 -9.82 -14.32 3.85
N PHE A 172 -8.75 -15.05 4.18
CA PHE A 172 -8.14 -16.06 3.32
C PHE A 172 -8.70 -17.46 3.65
N GLY A 173 -9.97 -17.48 4.04
CA GLY A 173 -10.61 -18.57 4.76
C GLY A 173 -12.03 -18.85 4.29
N THR A 174 -12.54 -19.99 4.73
CA THR A 174 -13.78 -20.58 4.20
C THR A 174 -14.63 -21.14 5.33
N TYR A 175 -15.94 -21.20 5.14
CA TYR A 175 -16.83 -21.95 6.03
C TYR A 175 -16.91 -23.42 5.55
N PRO A 176 -17.16 -24.41 6.42
CA PRO A 176 -17.05 -25.82 6.02
C PRO A 176 -17.96 -26.24 4.85
N GLU A 177 -19.09 -25.57 4.68
CA GLU A 177 -20.06 -25.77 3.59
C GLU A 177 -19.77 -24.91 2.32
N THR A 178 -18.64 -24.20 2.24
CA THR A 178 -18.25 -23.47 1.02
C THR A 178 -18.09 -24.43 -0.18
N PRO A 179 -18.72 -24.16 -1.34
CA PRO A 179 -18.49 -24.94 -2.55
C PRO A 179 -17.00 -24.99 -2.93
N GLU A 180 -16.48 -26.17 -3.29
CA GLU A 180 -15.02 -26.37 -3.49
C GLU A 180 -14.37 -25.33 -4.42
N HIS A 181 -15.04 -24.93 -5.51
CA HIS A 181 -14.50 -23.97 -6.48
C HIS A 181 -14.36 -22.53 -5.94
N LEU A 182 -15.04 -22.18 -4.85
CA LEU A 182 -14.98 -20.88 -4.18
C LEU A 182 -14.02 -20.86 -2.99
N LYS A 183 -13.54 -22.03 -2.53
CA LYS A 183 -12.63 -22.11 -1.39
C LYS A 183 -11.30 -21.44 -1.69
N PHE A 184 -10.82 -20.60 -0.77
CA PHE A 184 -9.57 -19.85 -0.91
C PHE A 184 -8.43 -20.74 -1.43
N ASP A 185 -8.16 -21.87 -0.77
CA ASP A 185 -7.05 -22.79 -1.08
C ASP A 185 -7.11 -23.28 -2.53
N ASN A 186 -8.31 -23.64 -3.00
CA ASN A 186 -8.54 -24.12 -4.37
C ASN A 186 -8.42 -22.98 -5.40
N VAL A 187 -8.88 -21.77 -5.07
CA VAL A 187 -8.73 -20.57 -5.91
C VAL A 187 -7.25 -20.13 -6.00
N PHE A 188 -6.54 -20.14 -4.88
CA PHE A 188 -5.11 -19.87 -4.78
C PHE A 188 -4.28 -20.89 -5.58
N GLN A 189 -4.58 -22.18 -5.45
CA GLN A 189 -3.91 -23.24 -6.23
C GLN A 189 -4.22 -23.14 -7.73
N LYS A 190 -5.50 -22.97 -8.12
CA LYS A 190 -5.98 -22.77 -9.51
C LYS A 190 -5.21 -21.64 -10.22
N ASN A 191 -4.83 -20.59 -9.50
CA ASN A 191 -4.12 -19.44 -10.04
C ASN A 191 -2.60 -19.45 -9.82
N ASN A 192 -2.01 -20.56 -9.33
CA ASN A 192 -0.57 -20.69 -9.01
C ASN A 192 -0.08 -19.63 -8.00
N GLY A 193 -0.82 -19.46 -6.91
CA GLY A 193 -0.55 -18.48 -5.87
C GLY A 193 0.82 -18.60 -5.21
N ASN A 194 1.34 -17.45 -4.76
CA ASN A 194 2.55 -17.29 -3.97
C ASN A 194 2.28 -16.29 -2.83
N ASN A 195 3.28 -15.96 -2.01
CA ASN A 195 3.06 -15.12 -0.84
C ASN A 195 2.65 -13.66 -1.13
N THR A 196 2.72 -13.17 -2.36
CA THR A 196 2.17 -11.86 -2.76
C THR A 196 0.89 -11.98 -3.57
N TYR A 197 0.32 -13.18 -3.74
CA TYR A 197 -0.85 -13.44 -4.60
C TYR A 197 -2.01 -12.50 -4.32
N VAL A 198 -2.44 -12.41 -3.06
CA VAL A 198 -3.63 -11.63 -2.67
C VAL A 198 -3.43 -10.16 -3.04
N TYR A 199 -2.41 -9.53 -2.45
CA TYR A 199 -2.21 -8.09 -2.55
C TYR A 199 -1.31 -7.64 -3.70
N LYS A 200 -1.09 -8.47 -4.74
CA LYS A 200 -0.14 -8.19 -5.84
C LYS A 200 -0.34 -6.81 -6.49
N ASN A 201 -1.60 -6.38 -6.59
CA ASN A 201 -2.00 -5.11 -7.21
C ASN A 201 -1.93 -3.93 -6.21
N CYS A 202 -1.90 -4.21 -4.90
CA CYS A 202 -1.85 -3.23 -3.82
C CYS A 202 -0.41 -2.83 -3.42
N LEU A 203 0.59 -3.60 -3.87
CA LEU A 203 2.03 -3.33 -3.65
C LEU A 203 2.48 -1.89 -3.96
N PRO A 204 1.95 -1.15 -4.98
CA PRO A 204 2.30 0.25 -5.21
C PRO A 204 2.01 1.17 -4.02
N TRP A 205 1.09 0.77 -3.14
CA TRP A 205 0.71 1.48 -1.92
C TRP A 205 1.34 0.83 -0.68
N PHE A 206 1.17 -0.48 -0.46
CA PHE A 206 1.66 -1.24 0.71
C PHE A 206 3.20 -1.38 0.80
N LYS A 207 3.95 -0.99 -0.25
CA LYS A 207 5.42 -0.87 -0.23
C LYS A 207 5.89 0.58 -0.25
N SER A 208 4.95 1.53 -0.34
CA SER A 208 5.23 2.96 -0.42
C SER A 208 4.81 3.72 0.84
N ASP A 209 3.92 3.21 1.67
CA ASP A 209 3.52 3.84 2.91
C ASP A 209 4.50 3.57 4.07
N ASP A 210 4.07 3.85 5.29
CA ASP A 210 4.85 3.68 6.51
C ASP A 210 4.23 2.66 7.49
N TYR A 211 2.96 2.28 7.31
CA TYR A 211 2.25 1.26 8.09
C TYR A 211 0.91 0.85 7.42
N THR A 212 0.77 -0.40 6.97
CA THR A 212 -0.53 -0.93 6.47
C THR A 212 -1.27 -1.73 7.56
N ILE A 213 -2.57 -1.47 7.74
CA ILE A 213 -3.44 -2.12 8.73
C ILE A 213 -4.66 -2.76 8.04
N ILE A 214 -5.02 -3.98 8.43
CA ILE A 214 -6.20 -4.72 7.94
C ILE A 214 -7.19 -5.05 9.07
N ASN A 215 -8.46 -5.36 8.74
CA ASN A 215 -9.29 -6.22 9.59
C ASN A 215 -9.14 -7.68 9.15
N ALA A 216 -8.66 -8.57 10.04
CA ALA A 216 -8.46 -9.99 9.74
C ALA A 216 -9.63 -10.81 10.27
N GLU A 217 -10.56 -11.14 9.38
CA GLU A 217 -11.90 -11.62 9.71
C GLU A 217 -12.05 -13.14 9.48
N SER A 218 -11.18 -13.90 10.14
CA SER A 218 -11.25 -15.37 10.15
C SER A 218 -10.40 -15.93 11.29
N ALA A 219 -10.74 -17.14 11.76
CA ALA A 219 -9.85 -17.89 12.64
C ALA A 219 -8.74 -18.58 11.81
N PHE A 220 -7.49 -18.28 12.10
CA PHE A 220 -6.32 -18.91 11.47
C PHE A 220 -5.90 -20.13 12.29
N THR A 221 -6.48 -21.28 12.00
CA THR A 221 -6.39 -22.47 12.88
C THR A 221 -6.57 -23.78 12.13
N ASN A 222 -6.03 -24.86 12.70
CA ASN A 222 -6.31 -26.23 12.25
C ASN A 222 -7.41 -26.94 13.07
N ALA A 223 -8.05 -26.23 14.00
CA ALA A 223 -9.17 -26.76 14.78
C ALA A 223 -10.35 -27.23 13.91
N THR A 224 -11.12 -28.17 14.48
CA THR A 224 -12.32 -28.78 13.88
C THR A 224 -13.58 -28.54 14.70
N LYS A 225 -13.45 -28.29 16.01
CA LYS A 225 -14.57 -27.89 16.88
C LYS A 225 -14.82 -26.39 16.71
N ALA A 226 -16.02 -26.04 16.27
CA ALA A 226 -16.44 -24.67 15.94
C ALA A 226 -17.73 -24.26 16.65
N GLU A 227 -18.04 -22.97 16.63
CA GLU A 227 -19.33 -22.42 17.05
C GLU A 227 -20.50 -22.99 16.20
N ASN A 228 -21.67 -23.08 16.81
CA ASN A 228 -22.89 -23.52 16.13
C ASN A 228 -23.54 -22.35 15.35
N LYS A 229 -22.88 -21.90 14.29
CA LYS A 229 -23.35 -20.88 13.35
C LYS A 229 -23.01 -21.25 11.90
N MET A 230 -23.70 -20.62 10.95
CA MET A 230 -23.53 -20.89 9.52
C MET A 230 -22.13 -20.50 9.05
N TRP A 231 -21.81 -19.21 9.10
CA TRP A 231 -20.50 -18.65 8.80
C TRP A 231 -19.55 -18.93 9.96
N ARG A 232 -18.75 -19.99 9.84
CA ARG A 232 -17.62 -20.30 10.76
C ARG A 232 -16.33 -20.38 9.95
N ILE A 233 -15.71 -19.22 9.78
CA ILE A 233 -14.72 -18.93 8.74
C ILE A 233 -13.32 -19.30 9.24
N LYS A 234 -12.67 -20.22 8.52
CA LYS A 234 -11.35 -20.75 8.85
C LYS A 234 -10.34 -20.52 7.74
N SER A 235 -9.23 -19.89 8.08
CA SER A 235 -8.04 -19.74 7.24
C SER A 235 -6.96 -20.75 7.67
N ASP A 236 -6.13 -21.24 6.74
CA ASP A 236 -4.91 -21.96 7.10
C ASP A 236 -3.94 -20.99 7.82
N PRO A 237 -3.38 -21.34 9.00
CA PRO A 237 -2.31 -20.58 9.65
C PRO A 237 -1.14 -20.16 8.75
N ALA A 238 -0.83 -20.91 7.69
CA ALA A 238 0.21 -20.58 6.71
C ALA A 238 -0.12 -19.32 5.88
N HIS A 239 -1.41 -19.00 5.67
CA HIS A 239 -1.83 -17.84 4.87
C HIS A 239 -1.55 -16.48 5.55
N VAL A 240 -1.21 -16.48 6.84
CA VAL A 240 -0.66 -15.28 7.51
C VAL A 240 0.64 -14.80 6.84
N ALA A 241 1.40 -15.71 6.19
CA ALA A 241 2.63 -15.36 5.48
C ALA A 241 2.41 -14.43 4.26
N PHE A 242 1.15 -14.21 3.83
CA PHE A 242 0.80 -13.22 2.81
C PHE A 242 0.95 -11.77 3.31
N LEU A 243 0.74 -11.56 4.61
CA LEU A 243 0.71 -10.25 5.25
C LEU A 243 2.09 -9.55 5.18
N PRO A 244 3.17 -10.07 5.79
CA PRO A 244 4.47 -9.39 5.77
C PRO A 244 5.11 -9.39 4.38
N ALA A 245 4.86 -10.44 3.58
CA ALA A 245 5.32 -10.51 2.19
C ALA A 245 4.77 -9.35 1.36
N SER A 246 3.50 -9.00 1.57
CA SER A 246 2.81 -7.93 0.84
C SER A 246 3.03 -6.53 1.43
N GLY A 247 3.36 -6.43 2.72
CA GLY A 247 3.61 -5.15 3.41
C GLY A 247 2.52 -4.75 4.42
N VAL A 248 1.69 -5.68 4.87
CA VAL A 248 0.79 -5.46 6.01
C VAL A 248 1.61 -5.52 7.30
N ASP A 249 1.41 -4.54 8.19
CA ASP A 249 2.18 -4.38 9.43
C ASP A 249 1.36 -4.59 10.72
N ALA A 250 0.02 -4.63 10.65
CA ALA A 250 -0.86 -4.97 11.78
C ALA A 250 -2.24 -5.49 11.32
N ALA A 251 -2.94 -6.19 12.22
CA ALA A 251 -4.33 -6.59 12.00
C ALA A 251 -5.25 -6.39 13.23
N ASN A 252 -6.48 -5.92 12.97
CA ASN A 252 -7.57 -6.00 13.94
C ASN A 252 -8.10 -7.45 14.03
N LEU A 253 -8.28 -7.93 15.26
CA LEU A 253 -8.97 -9.18 15.64
C LEU A 253 -10.18 -8.92 16.55
N ALA A 254 -10.70 -7.69 16.59
CA ALA A 254 -11.98 -7.40 17.22
C ALA A 254 -13.08 -7.48 16.16
N ASN A 255 -13.51 -8.71 15.86
CA ASN A 255 -14.57 -9.01 14.89
C ASN A 255 -15.34 -10.29 15.22
N ASN A 256 -16.47 -10.45 14.53
CA ASN A 256 -17.39 -11.60 14.52
C ASN A 256 -16.75 -13.00 14.39
N HIS A 257 -15.65 -13.12 13.66
CA HIS A 257 -15.09 -14.39 13.17
C HIS A 257 -13.85 -14.87 13.92
N THR A 258 -13.26 -14.02 14.76
CA THR A 258 -12.07 -14.32 15.58
C THR A 258 -12.29 -15.49 16.57
N MET A 259 -13.53 -15.73 17.02
CA MET A 259 -13.86 -16.77 18.02
C MET A 259 -14.53 -18.03 17.45
N ASP A 260 -14.60 -18.17 16.12
CA ASP A 260 -15.34 -19.24 15.43
C ASP A 260 -14.96 -20.67 15.81
N TYR A 261 -13.71 -20.85 16.24
CA TYR A 261 -13.13 -22.11 16.67
C TYR A 261 -12.77 -22.10 18.17
N PHE A 262 -13.50 -21.27 18.93
CA PHE A 262 -13.32 -20.98 20.34
C PHE A 262 -11.89 -20.53 20.69
N GLN A 263 -11.52 -20.60 21.98
CA GLN A 263 -10.20 -20.25 22.48
C GLN A 263 -9.05 -20.92 21.70
N VAL A 264 -9.22 -22.16 21.25
CA VAL A 264 -8.18 -22.87 20.47
C VAL A 264 -7.93 -22.18 19.13
N GLY A 265 -8.99 -21.77 18.43
CA GLY A 265 -8.87 -21.01 17.19
C GLY A 265 -8.23 -19.64 17.38
N TYR A 266 -8.56 -18.97 18.48
CA TYR A 266 -7.95 -17.69 18.85
C TYR A 266 -6.46 -17.83 19.21
N ASP A 267 -6.11 -18.81 20.04
CA ASP A 267 -4.72 -19.06 20.47
C ASP A 267 -3.83 -19.48 19.27
N ASP A 268 -4.36 -20.31 18.36
CA ASP A 268 -3.72 -20.64 17.07
C ASP A 268 -3.52 -19.38 16.20
N THR A 269 -4.53 -18.49 16.14
CA THR A 269 -4.46 -17.24 15.37
C THR A 269 -3.38 -16.32 15.94
N LEU A 270 -3.39 -16.07 17.26
CA LEU A 270 -2.35 -15.29 17.93
C LEU A 270 -0.95 -15.87 17.69
N LYS A 271 -0.81 -17.20 17.72
CA LYS A 271 0.45 -17.89 17.42
C LYS A 271 0.89 -17.66 15.98
N ALA A 272 0.02 -17.86 14.99
CA ALA A 272 0.34 -17.73 13.57
C ALA A 272 0.76 -16.29 13.21
N PHE A 273 0.06 -15.29 13.73
CA PHE A 273 0.41 -13.87 13.56
C PHE A 273 1.75 -13.52 14.21
N LYS A 274 1.99 -14.00 15.45
CA LYS A 274 3.25 -13.84 16.15
C LYS A 274 4.44 -14.50 15.43
N GLU A 275 4.26 -15.70 14.89
CA GLU A 275 5.31 -16.43 14.14
C GLU A 275 5.67 -15.72 12.81
N ASN A 276 4.73 -14.96 12.23
CA ASN A 276 4.95 -14.12 11.06
C ASN A 276 5.35 -12.66 11.38
N ASN A 277 5.51 -12.33 12.67
CA ASN A 277 5.83 -10.98 13.19
C ASN A 277 4.76 -9.90 12.90
N ILE A 278 3.50 -10.29 12.67
CA ILE A 278 2.38 -9.34 12.56
C ILE A 278 1.79 -9.09 13.95
N PRO A 279 1.92 -7.89 14.53
CA PRO A 279 1.20 -7.52 15.75
C PRO A 279 -0.31 -7.44 15.48
N VAL A 280 -1.10 -7.81 16.48
CA VAL A 280 -2.57 -7.83 16.42
C VAL A 280 -3.14 -7.03 17.58
N PHE A 281 -4.37 -6.55 17.41
CA PHE A 281 -5.09 -5.84 18.46
C PHE A 281 -6.59 -6.16 18.50
N ASN A 282 -7.19 -6.01 19.68
CA ASN A 282 -8.63 -6.09 19.91
C ASN A 282 -9.02 -5.31 21.19
N ALA A 283 -10.25 -5.52 21.67
CA ALA A 283 -10.84 -4.75 22.77
C ALA A 283 -10.10 -4.92 24.11
N ASP A 284 -9.50 -6.09 24.34
CA ASP A 284 -8.78 -6.43 25.58
C ASP A 284 -7.25 -6.30 25.43
N ALA A 285 -6.75 -6.33 24.20
CA ALA A 285 -5.34 -6.18 23.85
C ALA A 285 -5.13 -5.09 22.77
N PRO A 286 -5.09 -3.80 23.13
CA PRO A 286 -4.80 -2.71 22.19
C PRO A 286 -3.30 -2.68 21.81
N LEU A 287 -2.98 -2.28 20.57
CA LEU A 287 -1.59 -2.18 20.11
C LEU A 287 -1.06 -0.76 20.34
N GLU A 288 -0.19 -0.61 21.33
CA GLU A 288 0.66 0.57 21.52
C GLU A 288 1.97 0.40 20.73
N THR A 289 2.22 1.26 19.74
CA THR A 289 3.36 1.18 18.82
C THR A 289 3.97 2.56 18.50
N THR A 290 4.99 2.61 17.65
CA THR A 290 5.62 3.87 17.22
C THR A 290 5.99 3.83 15.74
N ILE A 291 5.21 4.51 14.90
CA ILE A 291 5.35 4.54 13.45
C ILE A 291 6.19 5.76 13.08
N LYS A 292 7.39 5.55 12.52
CA LYS A 292 8.40 6.60 12.19
C LYS A 292 8.73 7.61 13.30
N GLY A 293 8.44 7.29 14.56
CA GLY A 293 8.62 8.19 15.71
C GLY A 293 7.35 8.90 16.19
N MET A 294 6.22 8.74 15.50
CA MET A 294 4.88 9.07 16.01
C MET A 294 4.39 7.93 16.91
N LYS A 295 3.99 8.23 18.15
CA LYS A 295 3.33 7.24 19.01
C LYS A 295 1.93 6.96 18.45
N THR A 296 1.59 5.69 18.29
CA THR A 296 0.29 5.28 17.75
C THR A 296 -0.32 4.22 18.64
N VAL A 297 -1.61 4.36 18.94
CA VAL A 297 -2.40 3.34 19.63
C VAL A 297 -3.54 2.92 18.70
N LEU A 298 -3.60 1.63 18.38
CA LEU A 298 -4.72 1.03 17.67
C LEU A 298 -5.64 0.35 18.70
N LEU A 299 -6.87 0.84 18.78
CA LEU A 299 -7.97 0.21 19.49
C LEU A 299 -8.87 -0.52 18.48
N GLY A 300 -9.49 -1.62 18.89
CA GLY A 300 -10.40 -2.39 18.04
C GLY A 300 -11.57 -2.94 18.84
N TYR A 301 -12.80 -2.81 18.34
CA TYR A 301 -14.01 -3.32 19.02
C TYR A 301 -14.99 -3.94 18.01
N ASP A 302 -15.42 -5.18 18.27
CA ASP A 302 -16.75 -5.63 17.83
C ASP A 302 -17.79 -4.79 18.58
N CYS A 303 -18.84 -4.36 17.92
CA CYS A 303 -19.90 -3.53 18.49
C CYS A 303 -21.30 -3.90 17.97
N ARG A 304 -21.45 -5.08 17.36
CA ARG A 304 -22.70 -5.52 16.72
C ARG A 304 -23.77 -5.88 17.76
N MET A 305 -25.04 -5.79 17.36
CA MET A 305 -26.27 -6.26 18.03
C MET A 305 -26.30 -6.17 19.57
N SER A 306 -25.68 -7.13 20.29
CA SER A 306 -25.69 -7.20 21.76
C SER A 306 -24.78 -6.18 22.45
N GLN A 307 -23.81 -5.58 21.74
CA GLN A 307 -22.81 -4.67 22.32
C GLN A 307 -23.12 -3.17 22.11
N GLN A 308 -24.34 -2.84 21.66
CA GLN A 308 -24.80 -1.47 21.43
C GLN A 308 -25.20 -0.71 22.73
N SER A 309 -24.78 -1.19 23.90
CA SER A 309 -25.22 -0.64 25.19
C SER A 309 -24.43 0.62 25.62
N PRO A 310 -25.04 1.56 26.37
CA PRO A 310 -24.31 2.72 26.90
C PRO A 310 -23.09 2.37 27.77
N ALA A 311 -23.13 1.23 28.48
CA ALA A 311 -22.00 0.76 29.29
C ALA A 311 -20.82 0.26 28.43
N TYR A 312 -21.08 -0.23 27.22
CA TYR A 312 -20.03 -0.60 26.27
C TYR A 312 -19.42 0.65 25.61
N LEU A 313 -20.25 1.65 25.27
CA LEU A 313 -19.75 2.96 24.84
C LEU A 313 -18.90 3.61 25.94
N GLU A 314 -19.31 3.54 27.22
CA GLU A 314 -18.52 4.06 28.34
C GLU A 314 -17.14 3.38 28.45
N ARG A 315 -17.06 2.06 28.22
CA ARG A 315 -15.78 1.34 28.12
C ARG A 315 -14.90 1.94 27.02
N ILE A 316 -15.40 2.03 25.79
CA ILE A 316 -14.61 2.54 24.64
C ILE A 316 -14.16 3.99 24.91
N VAL A 317 -15.07 4.85 25.36
CA VAL A 317 -14.79 6.26 25.71
C VAL A 317 -13.73 6.37 26.82
N LYS A 318 -13.72 5.46 27.78
CA LYS A 318 -12.73 5.40 28.86
C LYS A 318 -11.36 4.95 28.36
N ASP A 319 -11.30 3.96 27.46
CA ASP A 319 -10.05 3.50 26.85
C ASP A 319 -9.44 4.57 25.94
N VAL A 320 -10.25 5.25 25.12
CA VAL A 320 -9.80 6.40 24.31
C VAL A 320 -9.22 7.50 25.20
N LYS A 321 -9.89 7.88 26.29
CA LYS A 321 -9.39 8.89 27.26
C LYS A 321 -8.14 8.43 28.02
N LYS A 322 -8.00 7.13 28.31
CA LYS A 322 -6.80 6.52 28.89
C LYS A 322 -5.61 6.72 27.95
N TYR A 323 -5.76 6.40 26.66
CA TYR A 323 -4.66 6.40 25.70
C TYR A 323 -4.35 7.75 25.06
N LYS A 324 -5.36 8.59 24.79
CA LYS A 324 -5.13 9.87 24.10
C LYS A 324 -4.28 10.82 24.93
N LYS A 325 -3.23 11.34 24.31
CA LYS A 325 -2.36 12.43 24.78
C LYS A 325 -2.17 13.39 23.58
N GLU A 326 -1.58 14.56 23.79
CA GLU A 326 -1.32 15.48 22.66
C GLU A 326 -0.45 14.82 21.59
N ASP A 327 0.60 14.09 22.00
CA ASP A 327 1.59 13.49 21.10
C ASP A 327 1.35 12.02 20.72
N THR A 328 0.14 11.51 20.97
CA THR A 328 -0.26 10.12 20.66
C THR A 328 -1.41 10.13 19.65
N LEU A 329 -1.22 9.44 18.53
CA LEU A 329 -2.25 9.12 17.55
C LEU A 329 -3.11 7.97 18.09
N VAL A 330 -4.43 8.14 18.13
CA VAL A 330 -5.38 7.10 18.56
C VAL A 330 -6.34 6.81 17.42
N ILE A 331 -6.22 5.63 16.82
CA ILE A 331 -7.10 5.12 15.77
C ILE A 331 -8.03 4.08 16.41
N VAL A 332 -9.34 4.20 16.17
CA VAL A 332 -10.34 3.24 16.68
C VAL A 332 -10.94 2.48 15.51
N ASN A 333 -10.80 1.16 15.54
CA ASN A 333 -11.31 0.25 14.53
C ASN A 333 -12.65 -0.32 15.05
N MET A 334 -13.73 -0.18 14.29
CA MET A 334 -15.07 -0.55 14.72
C MET A 334 -15.68 -1.56 13.76
N HIS A 335 -15.85 -2.79 14.23
CA HIS A 335 -16.53 -3.86 13.50
C HIS A 335 -18.01 -3.85 13.94
N TRP A 336 -18.87 -3.20 13.14
CA TRP A 336 -20.15 -2.65 13.60
C TRP A 336 -21.18 -2.43 12.48
N GLY A 337 -22.33 -1.85 12.80
CA GLY A 337 -23.41 -1.61 11.85
C GLY A 337 -24.30 -2.82 11.60
N VAL A 338 -24.67 -3.03 10.35
CA VAL A 338 -25.55 -4.11 9.85
C VAL A 338 -25.09 -4.54 8.46
N GLU A 339 -24.99 -5.84 8.22
CA GLU A 339 -24.59 -6.43 6.94
C GLU A 339 -25.37 -5.85 5.74
N TYR A 340 -24.65 -5.53 4.66
CA TYR A 340 -25.11 -5.02 3.36
C TYR A 340 -25.84 -3.65 3.37
N ARG A 341 -25.87 -2.96 4.51
CA ARG A 341 -26.40 -1.60 4.64
C ARG A 341 -25.43 -0.55 4.05
N GLU A 342 -25.99 0.57 3.58
CA GLU A 342 -25.24 1.67 2.92
C GLU A 342 -25.06 2.91 3.81
N THR A 343 -25.93 3.07 4.80
CA THR A 343 -26.08 4.28 5.60
C THR A 343 -26.03 3.90 7.06
N PRO A 344 -25.17 4.53 7.88
CA PRO A 344 -24.98 4.13 9.26
C PRO A 344 -26.28 4.20 10.06
N THR A 345 -26.38 3.31 11.03
CA THR A 345 -27.45 3.29 12.04
C THR A 345 -27.19 4.32 13.13
N ASP A 346 -28.26 4.75 13.80
CA ASP A 346 -28.25 5.77 14.85
C ASP A 346 -27.25 5.47 15.99
N TYR A 347 -26.96 4.18 16.27
CA TYR A 347 -25.94 3.82 17.26
C TYR A 347 -24.51 3.96 16.73
N GLN A 348 -24.25 3.71 15.44
CA GLN A 348 -22.93 3.93 14.85
C GLN A 348 -22.58 5.42 14.91
N THR A 349 -23.51 6.31 14.55
CA THR A 349 -23.30 7.77 14.62
C THR A 349 -23.13 8.23 16.07
N GLN A 350 -24.02 7.81 16.98
CA GLN A 350 -23.91 8.12 18.41
C GLN A 350 -22.58 7.66 19.03
N PHE A 351 -22.15 6.43 18.75
CA PHE A 351 -20.88 5.89 19.24
C PHE A 351 -19.71 6.63 18.60
N GLY A 352 -19.74 6.84 17.28
CA GLY A 352 -18.68 7.52 16.53
C GLY A 352 -18.42 8.94 17.03
N HIS A 353 -19.48 9.74 17.20
CA HIS A 353 -19.39 11.09 17.77
C HIS A 353 -18.77 11.08 19.17
N ALA A 354 -19.25 10.18 20.04
CA ALA A 354 -18.76 10.07 21.42
C ALA A 354 -17.31 9.56 21.50
N ILE A 355 -16.85 8.72 20.56
CA ILE A 355 -15.48 8.22 20.46
C ILE A 355 -14.52 9.33 19.99
N LEU A 356 -14.92 10.13 19.00
CA LEU A 356 -14.14 11.31 18.57
C LEU A 356 -14.07 12.39 19.66
N ASP A 357 -15.17 12.64 20.37
CA ASP A 357 -15.23 13.56 21.53
C ASP A 357 -14.48 13.02 22.76
N ALA A 358 -14.28 11.71 22.87
CA ALA A 358 -13.38 11.11 23.85
C ALA A 358 -11.90 11.38 23.53
N GLY A 359 -11.58 11.73 22.27
CA GLY A 359 -10.26 12.19 21.84
C GLY A 359 -9.64 11.42 20.68
N ALA A 360 -10.24 10.32 20.22
CA ALA A 360 -9.75 9.53 19.08
C ALA A 360 -9.59 10.40 17.83
N ASP A 361 -8.58 10.16 17.01
CA ASP A 361 -8.23 11.04 15.88
C ASP A 361 -8.98 10.70 14.58
N ILE A 362 -9.28 9.41 14.40
CA ILE A 362 -10.10 8.88 13.30
C ILE A 362 -10.75 7.55 13.72
N ILE A 363 -11.91 7.24 13.13
CA ILE A 363 -12.58 5.94 13.26
C ILE A 363 -12.63 5.25 11.91
N MET A 364 -12.24 3.97 11.89
CA MET A 364 -12.20 3.12 10.69
C MET A 364 -13.12 1.91 10.89
N GLY A 365 -14.16 1.82 10.06
CA GLY A 365 -15.23 0.84 10.21
C GLY A 365 -15.14 -0.36 9.27
N SER A 366 -15.79 -1.45 9.71
CA SER A 366 -15.80 -2.79 9.09
C SER A 366 -17.08 -3.54 9.53
N HIS A 367 -17.40 -4.70 8.92
CA HIS A 367 -18.58 -5.58 9.09
C HIS A 367 -19.73 -5.44 8.07
N PRO A 368 -20.14 -4.27 7.54
CA PRO A 368 -21.24 -4.21 6.58
C PRO A 368 -21.01 -4.94 5.25
N HIS A 369 -19.82 -5.54 5.00
CA HIS A 369 -19.44 -6.26 3.79
C HIS A 369 -19.62 -5.44 2.48
N ARG A 370 -19.63 -4.11 2.62
CA ARG A 370 -19.61 -3.09 1.56
C ARG A 370 -19.21 -1.73 2.13
N LEU A 371 -18.93 -0.75 1.26
CA LEU A 371 -18.76 0.65 1.66
C LEU A 371 -20.05 1.20 2.31
N GLU A 372 -19.89 1.87 3.46
CA GLU A 372 -20.89 2.79 4.04
C GLU A 372 -20.38 4.24 3.95
N SER A 373 -21.21 5.20 4.35
CA SER A 373 -20.88 6.62 4.43
C SER A 373 -19.50 6.93 5.06
N VAL A 374 -18.88 8.02 4.62
CA VAL A 374 -17.80 8.69 5.36
C VAL A 374 -18.31 10.03 5.88
N GLU A 375 -18.06 10.31 7.15
CA GLU A 375 -18.47 11.54 7.83
C GLU A 375 -17.25 12.33 8.29
N LYS A 376 -17.26 13.65 8.10
CA LYS A 376 -16.40 14.59 8.81
C LYS A 376 -17.17 15.19 9.99
N TYR A 377 -16.96 14.63 11.18
CA TYR A 377 -17.50 15.15 12.43
C TYR A 377 -16.54 16.16 13.06
N LYS A 378 -16.99 17.43 13.18
CA LYS A 378 -16.17 18.58 13.59
C LYS A 378 -14.95 18.74 12.66
N ASP A 379 -13.78 18.23 13.05
CA ASP A 379 -12.56 18.21 12.23
C ASP A 379 -11.90 16.83 12.11
N LYS A 380 -12.65 15.75 12.38
CA LYS A 380 -12.18 14.37 12.35
C LYS A 380 -13.11 13.48 11.54
N TYR A 381 -12.61 12.32 11.12
CA TYR A 381 -13.32 11.45 10.17
C TYR A 381 -13.84 10.17 10.84
N ILE A 382 -14.99 9.71 10.34
CA ILE A 382 -15.57 8.40 10.59
C ILE A 382 -15.79 7.74 9.23
N VAL A 383 -15.04 6.70 8.92
CA VAL A 383 -15.34 5.80 7.80
C VAL A 383 -16.23 4.71 8.37
N TYR A 384 -17.54 4.70 8.06
CA TYR A 384 -18.46 3.76 8.72
C TYR A 384 -18.27 2.31 8.29
N SER A 385 -17.85 2.08 7.04
CA SER A 385 -17.37 0.79 6.56
C SER A 385 -16.46 0.97 5.36
N MET A 386 -15.32 0.27 5.36
CA MET A 386 -14.42 0.13 4.21
C MET A 386 -14.86 -0.96 3.22
N GLY A 387 -15.78 -1.86 3.63
CA GLY A 387 -16.27 -2.99 2.85
C GLY A 387 -15.31 -4.18 2.75
N ASP A 388 -15.75 -5.23 2.09
CA ASP A 388 -14.91 -6.41 1.80
C ASP A 388 -13.72 -5.98 0.93
N PHE A 389 -12.52 -6.41 1.29
CA PHE A 389 -11.30 -6.07 0.57
C PHE A 389 -10.69 -7.30 -0.10
N ALA A 390 -10.36 -8.31 0.71
CA ALA A 390 -9.91 -9.62 0.23
C ALA A 390 -10.67 -10.72 0.98
N PHE A 391 -11.98 -10.76 0.76
CA PHE A 391 -12.93 -11.63 1.47
C PHE A 391 -13.83 -12.30 0.43
N GLY A 392 -13.88 -13.63 0.43
CA GLY A 392 -14.64 -14.44 -0.55
C GLY A 392 -15.50 -15.51 0.10
N ALA A 393 -15.71 -15.41 1.42
CA ALA A 393 -16.52 -16.35 2.18
C ALA A 393 -18.02 -16.02 2.12
N ASP A 394 -18.41 -14.83 1.67
CA ASP A 394 -19.81 -14.45 1.42
C ASP A 394 -20.23 -14.71 -0.05
N PRO A 395 -21.20 -15.62 -0.30
CA PRO A 395 -21.80 -15.82 -1.61
C PRO A 395 -23.02 -14.91 -1.89
N THR A 396 -23.39 -14.00 -0.98
CA THR A 396 -24.58 -13.13 -1.06
C THR A 396 -24.29 -11.66 -1.37
N LEU A 397 -23.02 -11.32 -1.54
CA LEU A 397 -22.48 -9.98 -1.69
C LEU A 397 -23.23 -9.09 -2.70
N LEU A 398 -23.66 -7.91 -2.23
CA LEU A 398 -24.40 -6.94 -3.05
C LEU A 398 -23.51 -5.96 -3.84
N SER A 399 -22.23 -5.81 -3.50
CA SER A 399 -21.30 -4.93 -4.22
C SER A 399 -19.84 -5.32 -4.02
N ARG A 400 -19.10 -5.50 -5.12
CA ARG A 400 -17.63 -5.72 -5.13
C ARG A 400 -16.82 -4.43 -4.89
N MET A 401 -17.47 -3.30 -4.58
CA MET A 401 -16.82 -1.98 -4.42
C MET A 401 -16.25 -1.79 -3.02
N THR A 402 -14.98 -1.43 -2.98
CA THR A 402 -14.18 -1.24 -1.76
C THR A 402 -13.16 -0.12 -1.96
N SER A 403 -12.38 0.22 -0.93
CA SER A 403 -11.34 1.24 -1.08
C SER A 403 -10.24 1.11 -0.04
N MET A 404 -9.00 1.41 -0.44
CA MET A 404 -7.91 1.63 0.50
C MET A 404 -7.94 3.10 0.95
N PHE A 405 -7.98 3.35 2.26
CA PHE A 405 -7.92 4.68 2.84
C PHE A 405 -6.48 4.99 3.25
N GLN A 406 -5.88 6.03 2.65
CA GLN A 406 -4.56 6.50 2.99
C GLN A 406 -4.65 7.73 3.90
N LEU A 407 -4.03 7.62 5.07
CA LEU A 407 -4.11 8.60 6.15
C LEU A 407 -2.73 9.20 6.39
N ARG A 408 -2.58 10.51 6.18
CA ARG A 408 -1.29 11.19 6.29
C ARG A 408 -1.28 12.08 7.52
N PHE A 409 -0.63 11.64 8.59
CA PHE A 409 -0.54 12.37 9.85
C PHE A 409 0.79 13.11 10.00
N THR A 410 0.78 14.23 10.71
CA THR A 410 1.96 15.01 11.09
C THR A 410 1.90 15.37 12.59
N LYS A 411 3.00 15.89 13.14
CA LYS A 411 3.08 16.38 14.53
C LYS A 411 3.45 17.86 14.55
N GLU A 412 2.49 18.71 14.89
CA GLU A 412 2.58 20.17 14.90
C GLU A 412 2.31 20.70 16.31
N ASP A 413 3.18 21.55 16.86
CA ASP A 413 3.11 22.05 18.25
C ASP A 413 2.80 20.97 19.30
N ASN A 414 3.50 19.85 19.17
CA ASN A 414 3.33 18.58 19.88
C ASN A 414 2.02 17.79 19.68
N LYS A 415 1.06 18.32 18.93
CA LYS A 415 -0.23 17.68 18.64
C LYS A 415 -0.18 16.86 17.36
N ILE A 416 -0.91 15.74 17.35
CA ILE A 416 -1.17 14.99 16.12
C ILE A 416 -2.20 15.73 15.26
N VAL A 417 -1.90 15.87 13.97
CA VAL A 417 -2.77 16.50 12.96
C VAL A 417 -2.91 15.55 11.77
N LEU A 418 -4.15 15.28 11.35
CA LEU A 418 -4.42 14.64 10.06
C LEU A 418 -4.22 15.71 8.98
N LYS A 419 -3.20 15.55 8.15
CA LYS A 419 -2.89 16.49 7.07
C LYS A 419 -3.79 16.28 5.85
N ASP A 420 -4.08 15.02 5.54
CA ASP A 420 -4.67 14.59 4.28
C ASP A 420 -5.26 13.18 4.44
N ILE A 421 -6.42 12.95 3.82
CA ILE A 421 -7.11 11.65 3.73
C ILE A 421 -7.49 11.44 2.26
N SER A 422 -6.83 10.48 1.63
CA SER A 422 -7.08 10.11 0.24
C SER A 422 -7.52 8.65 0.15
N ILE A 423 -8.17 8.31 -0.96
CA ILE A 423 -8.70 6.97 -1.20
C ILE A 423 -8.08 6.36 -2.45
N VAL A 424 -8.07 5.04 -2.51
CA VAL A 424 -7.71 4.27 -3.69
C VAL A 424 -8.90 3.41 -4.09
N PRO A 425 -9.76 3.89 -5.01
CA PRO A 425 -10.90 3.15 -5.51
C PRO A 425 -10.51 1.75 -5.97
N THR A 426 -11.17 0.72 -5.44
CA THR A 426 -10.76 -0.67 -5.59
C THR A 426 -11.98 -1.58 -5.78
N TYR A 427 -11.87 -2.59 -6.65
CA TYR A 427 -12.76 -3.76 -6.61
C TYR A 427 -12.08 -4.87 -5.81
N GLU A 428 -12.83 -5.66 -5.03
CA GLU A 428 -12.25 -6.75 -4.21
C GLU A 428 -11.61 -7.90 -5.02
N ASN A 429 -11.95 -8.01 -6.31
CA ASN A 429 -11.45 -9.03 -7.22
C ASN A 429 -10.88 -8.44 -8.53
N SER A 430 -10.01 -9.20 -9.19
CA SER A 430 -9.25 -8.73 -10.37
C SER A 430 -9.57 -9.43 -11.69
N ASP A 431 -10.59 -10.27 -11.74
CA ASP A 431 -11.01 -11.01 -12.94
C ASP A 431 -12.35 -10.53 -13.52
N GLY A 432 -13.02 -9.58 -12.86
CA GLY A 432 -14.32 -9.05 -13.25
C GLY A 432 -15.49 -10.00 -13.00
N SER A 433 -15.27 -11.10 -12.26
CA SER A 433 -16.33 -12.03 -11.90
C SER A 433 -17.35 -11.39 -10.97
N THR A 434 -18.64 -11.53 -11.26
CA THR A 434 -19.69 -11.07 -10.35
C THR A 434 -20.00 -12.10 -9.25
N THR A 435 -19.66 -13.38 -9.47
CA THR A 435 -20.05 -14.51 -8.61
C THR A 435 -18.91 -15.22 -7.88
N GLU A 436 -17.68 -15.14 -8.38
CA GLU A 436 -16.48 -15.69 -7.73
C GLU A 436 -15.57 -14.53 -7.26
N ASN A 437 -15.00 -14.61 -6.05
CA ASN A 437 -13.87 -13.74 -5.68
C ASN A 437 -12.56 -14.50 -5.96
N ASN A 438 -11.63 -13.90 -6.73
CA ASN A 438 -10.31 -14.46 -6.95
C ASN A 438 -9.30 -14.13 -5.82
N TYR A 439 -9.75 -13.41 -4.80
CA TYR A 439 -9.02 -12.86 -3.65
C TYR A 439 -7.86 -11.95 -4.07
N GLN A 440 -8.05 -11.14 -5.11
CA GLN A 440 -7.05 -10.18 -5.58
C GLN A 440 -7.70 -8.80 -5.73
N PRO A 441 -7.61 -7.92 -4.72
CA PRO A 441 -8.13 -6.56 -4.84
C PRO A 441 -7.50 -5.86 -6.05
N LEU A 442 -8.31 -5.18 -6.83
CA LEU A 442 -7.93 -4.46 -8.04
C LEU A 442 -8.16 -2.95 -7.82
N PRO A 443 -7.13 -2.20 -7.41
CA PRO A 443 -7.17 -0.74 -7.45
C PRO A 443 -7.33 -0.28 -8.90
N VAL A 444 -8.30 0.61 -9.16
CA VAL A 444 -8.76 1.05 -10.48
C VAL A 444 -8.54 2.55 -10.74
N PHE A 445 -8.75 2.97 -11.99
CA PHE A 445 -8.61 4.34 -12.49
C PHE A 445 -9.77 4.67 -13.45
N GLY A 446 -9.85 5.91 -13.96
CA GLY A 446 -10.85 6.32 -14.94
C GLY A 446 -12.30 6.14 -14.48
N ASP A 447 -13.16 5.68 -15.40
CA ASP A 447 -14.60 5.48 -15.14
C ASP A 447 -14.89 4.52 -13.98
N ASP A 448 -14.07 3.49 -13.75
CA ASP A 448 -14.27 2.54 -12.65
C ASP A 448 -13.91 3.16 -11.29
N ALA A 449 -12.82 3.92 -11.22
CA ALA A 449 -12.53 4.73 -10.03
C ALA A 449 -13.65 5.76 -9.78
N LYS A 450 -14.14 6.42 -10.84
CA LYS A 450 -15.22 7.40 -10.74
C LYS A 450 -16.52 6.78 -10.20
N LYS A 451 -16.90 5.56 -10.61
CA LYS A 451 -18.09 4.87 -10.09
C LYS A 451 -18.05 4.69 -8.57
N ILE A 452 -16.89 4.30 -8.03
CA ILE A 452 -16.70 4.06 -6.59
C ILE A 452 -16.71 5.40 -5.82
N VAL A 453 -16.12 6.45 -6.38
CA VAL A 453 -16.17 7.81 -5.83
C VAL A 453 -17.60 8.37 -5.86
N ASP A 454 -18.34 8.17 -6.95
CA ASP A 454 -19.75 8.55 -7.07
C ASP A 454 -20.65 7.78 -6.09
N GLU A 455 -20.35 6.51 -5.82
CA GLU A 455 -21.03 5.69 -4.80
C GLU A 455 -20.75 6.21 -3.39
N LEU A 456 -19.48 6.46 -3.03
CA LEU A 456 -19.10 7.09 -1.76
C LEU A 456 -19.77 8.45 -1.56
N ASN A 457 -19.83 9.27 -2.60
CA ASN A 457 -20.57 10.53 -2.60
C ASN A 457 -22.08 10.31 -2.39
N ARG A 458 -22.68 9.31 -3.06
CA ARG A 458 -24.12 8.97 -2.95
C ARG A 458 -24.50 8.52 -1.55
N ILE A 459 -23.73 7.64 -0.94
CA ILE A 459 -24.04 7.06 0.37
C ILE A 459 -23.66 7.99 1.54
N SER A 460 -22.73 8.93 1.34
CA SER A 460 -22.34 9.91 2.37
C SER A 460 -23.21 11.16 2.38
N LYS A 461 -23.66 11.65 1.22
CA LYS A 461 -24.50 12.86 1.09
C LYS A 461 -25.77 12.92 1.98
N PRO A 462 -26.45 11.81 2.37
CA PRO A 462 -27.64 11.86 3.21
C PRO A 462 -27.39 12.19 4.69
N ILE A 463 -26.16 12.05 5.21
CA ILE A 463 -25.84 12.30 6.62
C ILE A 463 -25.23 13.69 6.84
N GLU A 464 -25.48 14.28 8.02
CA GLU A 464 -24.81 15.52 8.43
C GLU A 464 -23.30 15.27 8.55
N GLY A 465 -22.47 16.20 8.05
CA GLY A 465 -21.02 16.01 7.96
C GLY A 465 -20.55 15.05 6.84
N GLY A 466 -21.46 14.45 6.06
CA GLY A 466 -21.15 13.51 4.99
C GLY A 466 -20.15 14.02 3.96
N VAL A 467 -19.09 13.26 3.69
CA VAL A 467 -18.01 13.62 2.77
C VAL A 467 -18.44 13.37 1.32
N THR A 468 -18.42 14.42 0.50
CA THR A 468 -18.80 14.37 -0.93
C THR A 468 -17.69 14.84 -1.88
N GLU A 469 -16.45 14.92 -1.38
CA GLU A 469 -15.25 15.22 -2.15
C GLU A 469 -14.13 14.31 -1.63
N TYR A 470 -13.50 13.56 -2.54
CA TYR A 470 -12.47 12.57 -2.20
C TYR A 470 -11.26 12.77 -3.10
N THR A 471 -10.06 12.86 -2.50
CA THR A 471 -8.80 12.85 -3.23
C THR A 471 -8.42 11.41 -3.57
N TYR A 472 -8.15 11.13 -4.84
CA TYR A 472 -7.62 9.87 -5.34
C TYR A 472 -6.71 10.16 -6.54
N PHE A 473 -5.76 9.26 -6.83
CA PHE A 473 -4.80 9.43 -7.94
C PHE A 473 -5.26 8.68 -9.18
N ASP A 474 -5.48 9.40 -10.28
CA ASP A 474 -5.76 8.82 -11.60
C ASP A 474 -4.88 9.51 -12.67
N PRO A 475 -3.88 8.84 -13.24
CA PRO A 475 -2.94 9.49 -14.14
C PRO A 475 -3.44 9.71 -15.59
N PHE A 476 -4.65 9.28 -15.95
CA PHE A 476 -5.15 9.23 -17.35
C PHE A 476 -6.12 10.35 -17.74
#